data_AF-A0A2N3RJY0-F1
#
_entry.id   AF-A0A2N3RJY0-F1
#
_cell.length_a   1.000
_cell.length_b   1.000
_cell.length_c   1.000
_cell.angle_alpha   90.00
_cell.angle_beta   90.00
_cell.angle_gamma   90.00
#
_symmetry.space_group_name_H-M   'P 1'
#
loop_
_entity.id
_entity.type
_entity.pdbx_description
1 polymer ?
#
loop_
_entity_poly.entity_id
_entity_poly.type
_entity_poly.pdbx_seq_one_letter_code
_entity_poly.pdbx_strand_id
1 'polypeptide(L)'
;MEVDAPWTCDQCGNPILSVDDGWVEWLNGRNGPDDIQRSAHHLRLVHHRHASPNADRKSACYHDEDQWFAAKRYTVADLPLSSFVGPDGLITLLSFLADKRFSEESEVLELIKRLHVPNYEAARHHFDAAIANGVFEPRSAPSYYDQREMRAVLDWVEEQEEQA
;
A
#
# COMPACT_ATOMS: atom_id res chain seq x y z
N MET A 1 18.20 0.22 5.12
CA MET A 1 17.22 0.51 4.07
C MET A 1 16.61 1.83 4.47
N GLU A 2 16.83 2.84 3.65
CA GLU A 2 16.22 4.15 3.85
C GLU A 2 14.71 4.03 3.56
N VAL A 3 13.92 4.84 4.24
CA VAL A 3 12.47 4.82 4.11
C VAL A 3 12.09 5.96 3.18
N ASP A 4 11.68 5.63 1.96
CA ASP A 4 11.48 6.61 0.89
C ASP A 4 10.01 7.04 0.81
N ALA A 5 9.68 8.08 1.58
CA ALA A 5 8.44 8.84 1.40
C ALA A 5 8.53 9.73 0.13
N PRO A 6 7.41 10.15 -0.48
CA PRO A 6 6.02 9.99 -0.03
C PRO A 6 5.33 8.69 -0.50
N TRP A 7 4.28 8.29 0.23
CA TRP A 7 3.36 7.23 -0.22
C TRP A 7 1.97 7.75 -0.53
N THR A 8 1.27 7.12 -1.45
CA THR A 8 -0.11 7.49 -1.81
C THR A 8 -1.11 6.88 -0.83
N CYS A 9 -1.97 7.68 -0.21
CA CYS A 9 -3.06 7.15 0.61
C CYS A 9 -4.11 6.45 -0.26
N ASP A 10 -4.41 5.18 0.02
CA ASP A 10 -5.33 4.36 -0.79
C ASP A 10 -6.79 4.85 -0.73
N GLN A 11 -7.14 5.65 0.29
CA GLN A 11 -8.49 6.17 0.46
C GLN A 11 -8.73 7.53 -0.22
N CYS A 12 -7.72 8.41 -0.27
CA CYS A 12 -7.90 9.78 -0.76
C CYS A 12 -6.99 10.17 -1.93
N GLY A 13 -5.98 9.34 -2.26
CA GLY A 13 -5.03 9.60 -3.33
C GLY A 13 -3.95 10.65 -2.99
N ASN A 14 -4.04 11.35 -1.86
CA ASN A 14 -3.05 12.35 -1.48
C ASN A 14 -1.81 11.71 -0.81
N PRO A 15 -0.65 12.37 -0.88
CA PRO A 15 0.59 11.84 -0.32
C PRO A 15 0.59 11.81 1.22
N ILE A 16 1.22 10.77 1.77
CA ILE A 16 1.63 10.58 3.15
C ILE A 16 3.12 10.94 3.19
N LEU A 17 3.47 12.03 3.85
CA LEU A 17 4.78 12.67 3.74
C LEU A 17 5.81 12.13 4.74
N SER A 18 5.36 11.45 5.79
CA SER A 18 6.24 10.86 6.80
C SER A 18 5.67 9.55 7.34
N VAL A 19 6.52 8.79 8.02
CA VAL A 19 6.13 7.54 8.69
C VAL A 19 5.06 7.79 9.76
N ASP A 20 5.13 8.91 10.48
CA ASP A 20 4.21 9.25 11.57
C ASP A 20 2.80 9.64 11.06
N ASP A 21 2.72 10.03 9.79
CA ASP A 21 1.47 10.43 9.12
C ASP A 21 0.68 9.22 8.56
N GLY A 22 1.24 8.01 8.60
CA GLY A 22 0.71 6.84 7.90
C GLY A 22 0.27 5.71 8.83
N TRP A 23 -0.83 5.04 8.47
CA TRP A 23 -1.35 3.83 9.11
C TRP A 23 -1.58 2.74 8.06
N VAL A 24 -1.33 1.48 8.46
CA VAL A 24 -1.73 0.31 7.68
C VAL A 24 -2.94 -0.30 8.37
N GLU A 25 -4.06 -0.37 7.65
CA GLU A 25 -5.31 -0.93 8.15
C GLU A 25 -5.77 -2.13 7.31
N TRP A 26 -6.54 -3.03 7.92
CA TRP A 26 -7.21 -4.14 7.27
C TRP A 26 -8.50 -4.52 8.00
N LEU A 27 -9.32 -5.33 7.35
CA LEU A 27 -10.54 -5.88 7.92
C LEU A 27 -10.29 -7.29 8.44
N ASN A 28 -10.70 -7.55 9.67
CA ASN A 28 -10.62 -8.84 10.33
C ASN A 28 -11.98 -9.54 10.28
N GLY A 29 -12.05 -10.63 9.49
CA GLY A 29 -13.21 -11.49 9.34
C GLY A 29 -13.11 -12.82 10.09
N ARG A 30 -12.23 -12.93 11.09
CA ARG A 30 -12.07 -14.15 11.89
C ARG A 30 -13.39 -14.60 12.52
N ASN A 31 -13.69 -15.90 12.38
CA ASN A 31 -14.81 -16.54 13.06
C ASN A 31 -14.43 -17.08 14.45
N GLY A 32 -13.13 -17.06 14.79
CA GLY A 32 -12.58 -17.52 16.05
C GLY A 32 -11.09 -17.19 16.21
N PRO A 33 -10.52 -17.35 17.41
CA PRO A 33 -9.13 -16.97 17.69
C PRO A 33 -8.10 -17.75 16.87
N ASP A 34 -8.41 -19.00 16.50
CA ASP A 34 -7.50 -19.90 15.77
C ASP A 34 -7.65 -19.81 14.24
N ASP A 35 -8.63 -19.07 13.74
CA ASP A 35 -8.97 -18.96 12.31
C ASP A 35 -8.16 -17.86 11.62
N ILE A 36 -6.83 -17.86 11.77
CA ILE A 36 -5.98 -16.78 11.26
C ILE A 36 -5.83 -16.78 9.74
N GLN A 37 -5.87 -17.96 9.11
CA GLN A 37 -5.62 -18.09 7.68
C GLN A 37 -6.78 -17.53 6.86
N ARG A 38 -6.48 -16.70 5.86
CA ARG A 38 -7.43 -16.07 4.93
C ARG A 38 -8.53 -15.26 5.60
N SER A 39 -8.28 -14.82 6.83
CA SER A 39 -9.27 -14.11 7.66
C SER A 39 -9.15 -12.58 7.57
N ALA A 40 -8.02 -12.07 7.08
CA ALA A 40 -7.82 -10.66 6.86
C ALA A 40 -8.13 -10.28 5.39
N HIS A 41 -8.66 -9.08 5.19
CA HIS A 41 -9.09 -8.58 3.89
C HIS A 41 -8.80 -7.08 3.76
N HIS A 42 -8.71 -6.58 2.53
CA HIS A 42 -8.70 -5.15 2.24
C HIS A 42 -7.59 -4.41 2.99
N LEU A 43 -6.36 -4.93 2.93
CA LEU A 43 -5.16 -4.26 3.45
C LEU A 43 -4.92 -2.96 2.68
N ARG A 44 -4.73 -1.85 3.39
CA ARG A 44 -4.53 -0.53 2.80
C ARG A 44 -3.55 0.31 3.60
N LEU A 45 -2.84 1.19 2.90
CA LEU A 45 -2.03 2.26 3.48
C LEU A 45 -2.81 3.58 3.42
N VAL A 46 -3.07 4.18 4.58
CA VAL A 46 -3.92 5.37 4.72
C VAL A 46 -3.26 6.42 5.61
N HIS A 47 -3.75 7.67 5.55
CA HIS A 47 -3.35 8.69 6.49
C HIS A 47 -3.80 8.32 7.91
N HIS A 48 -2.93 8.57 8.88
CA HIS A 48 -3.35 8.67 10.26
C HIS A 48 -4.29 9.88 10.46
N ARG A 49 -5.21 9.81 11.42
CA ARG A 49 -6.26 10.84 11.60
C ARG A 49 -5.74 12.28 11.65
N HIS A 50 -4.64 12.53 12.36
CA HIS A 50 -4.11 13.89 12.53
C HIS A 50 -3.55 14.48 11.22
N ALA A 51 -3.10 13.62 10.31
CA ALA A 51 -2.53 14.00 9.01
C ALA A 51 -3.53 13.86 7.86
N SER A 52 -4.72 13.35 8.13
CA SER A 52 -5.73 13.10 7.11
C SER A 52 -6.31 14.40 6.57
N PRO A 53 -6.39 14.57 5.23
CA PRO A 53 -7.11 15.68 4.62
C PRO A 53 -8.63 15.62 4.87
N ASN A 54 -9.13 14.49 5.42
CA ASN A 54 -10.54 14.25 5.73
C ASN A 54 -10.78 14.14 7.25
N ALA A 55 -9.90 14.70 8.10
CA ALA A 55 -9.95 14.52 9.56
C ALA A 55 -11.30 14.93 10.21
N ASP A 56 -12.06 15.81 9.56
CA ASP A 56 -13.39 16.27 9.94
C ASP A 56 -14.49 15.21 9.73
N ARG A 57 -14.25 14.22 8.87
CA ARG A 57 -15.18 13.10 8.62
C ARG A 57 -15.07 12.05 9.72
N LYS A 58 -16.17 11.32 9.97
CA LYS A 58 -16.26 10.27 10.99
C LYS A 58 -15.06 9.31 10.95
N SER A 59 -14.81 8.72 9.77
CA SER A 59 -13.74 7.74 9.55
C SER A 59 -12.46 8.33 8.96
N ALA A 60 -12.39 9.64 8.72
CA ALA A 60 -11.25 10.26 8.05
C ALA A 60 -10.80 9.53 6.76
N CYS A 61 -9.62 8.88 6.77
CA CYS A 61 -9.13 8.01 5.68
C CYS A 61 -9.28 6.50 5.96
N TYR A 62 -9.85 6.12 7.10
CA TYR A 62 -10.02 4.73 7.51
C TYR A 62 -11.27 4.07 6.92
N HIS A 63 -11.33 2.75 7.01
CA HIS A 63 -12.56 1.98 6.88
C HIS A 63 -13.64 2.48 7.86
N ASP A 64 -14.91 2.47 7.44
CA ASP A 64 -16.04 2.66 8.37
C ASP A 64 -16.35 1.31 9.04
N GLU A 65 -15.84 1.11 10.26
CA GLU A 65 -16.04 -0.14 11.01
C GLU A 65 -17.53 -0.45 11.22
N ASP A 66 -18.37 0.54 11.51
CA ASP A 66 -19.80 0.30 11.75
C ASP A 66 -20.47 -0.28 10.50
N GLN A 67 -20.11 0.24 9.33
CA GLN A 67 -20.61 -0.26 8.05
C GLN A 67 -20.16 -1.70 7.80
N TRP A 68 -18.88 -2.01 8.02
CA TRP A 68 -18.31 -3.33 7.80
C TRP A 68 -18.82 -4.37 8.80
N PHE A 69 -18.98 -3.98 10.06
CA PHE A 69 -19.53 -4.85 11.08
C PHE A 69 -20.99 -5.17 10.81
N ALA A 70 -21.80 -4.19 10.41
CA ALA A 70 -23.20 -4.41 10.05
C ALA A 70 -23.36 -5.35 8.84
N ALA A 71 -22.49 -5.20 7.82
CA ALA A 71 -22.61 -5.96 6.57
C ALA A 71 -21.98 -7.36 6.63
N LYS A 72 -20.83 -7.51 7.30
CA LYS A 72 -19.98 -8.70 7.23
C LYS A 72 -19.52 -9.23 8.58
N ARG A 73 -19.80 -8.51 9.69
CA ARG A 73 -19.23 -8.76 11.02
C ARG A 73 -17.71 -8.62 11.06
N TYR A 74 -17.15 -7.84 10.14
CA TYR A 74 -15.72 -7.55 10.13
C TYR A 74 -15.43 -6.39 11.08
N THR A 75 -14.27 -6.44 11.71
CA THR A 75 -13.72 -5.35 12.55
C THR A 75 -12.52 -4.75 11.86
N VAL A 76 -12.22 -3.48 12.12
CA VAL A 76 -11.02 -2.83 11.61
C VAL A 76 -9.86 -3.16 12.54
N ALA A 77 -8.73 -3.52 11.95
CA ALA A 77 -7.47 -3.65 12.65
C ALA A 77 -6.45 -2.77 11.95
N ASP A 78 -5.60 -2.13 12.73
CA ASP A 78 -4.62 -1.18 12.23
C ASP A 78 -3.36 -1.16 13.09
N LEU A 79 -2.28 -0.69 12.49
CA LEU A 79 -1.01 -0.40 13.15
C LEU A 79 -0.36 0.82 12.47
N PRO A 80 0.47 1.59 13.19
CA PRO A 80 1.20 2.70 12.60
C PRO A 80 2.16 2.20 11.50
N LEU A 81 2.38 3.02 10.46
CA LEU A 81 3.28 2.68 9.35
C LEU A 81 4.71 2.34 9.83
N SER A 82 5.14 2.91 10.97
CA SER A 82 6.41 2.58 11.63
C SER A 82 6.58 1.09 11.94
N SER A 83 5.49 0.34 12.10
CA SER A 83 5.52 -1.11 12.33
C SER A 83 5.80 -1.93 11.08
N PHE A 84 5.79 -1.33 9.89
CA PHE A 84 5.92 -2.01 8.59
C PHE A 84 7.11 -1.53 7.77
N VAL A 85 7.75 -0.43 8.14
CA VAL A 85 8.97 0.07 7.48
C VAL A 85 10.24 -0.51 8.08
N GLY A 86 11.34 -0.47 7.32
CA GLY A 86 12.63 -1.02 7.74
C GLY A 86 12.69 -2.55 7.81
N PRO A 87 13.81 -3.13 8.29
CA PRO A 87 14.01 -4.58 8.31
C PRO A 87 12.97 -5.36 9.12
N ASP A 88 12.61 -4.87 10.30
CA ASP A 88 11.64 -5.55 11.18
C ASP A 88 10.21 -5.43 10.64
N GLY A 89 9.91 -4.31 9.99
CA GLY A 89 8.65 -4.13 9.27
C GLY A 89 8.51 -5.08 8.09
N LEU A 90 9.60 -5.30 7.33
CA LEU A 90 9.63 -6.30 6.27
C LEU A 90 9.40 -7.72 6.82
N ILE A 91 10.04 -8.09 7.93
CA ILE A 91 9.80 -9.38 8.59
C ILE A 91 8.34 -9.53 9.01
N THR A 92 7.72 -8.45 9.51
CA THR A 92 6.29 -8.43 9.85
C THR A 92 5.43 -8.74 8.63
N LEU A 93 5.66 -8.09 7.49
CA LEU A 93 4.90 -8.34 6.25
C LEU A 93 5.15 -9.74 5.68
N LEU A 94 6.38 -10.24 5.73
CA LEU A 94 6.72 -11.60 5.33
C LEU A 94 6.03 -12.64 6.23
N SER A 95 5.85 -12.35 7.52
CA SER A 95 5.07 -13.22 8.42
C SER A 95 3.60 -13.30 8.03
N PHE A 96 3.02 -12.22 7.51
CA PHE A 96 1.63 -12.22 7.04
C PHE A 96 1.45 -13.17 5.85
N LEU A 97 2.45 -13.25 4.96
CA LEU A 97 2.49 -14.22 3.86
C LEU A 97 2.67 -15.65 4.37
N ALA A 98 3.61 -15.87 5.30
CA ALA A 98 3.87 -17.18 5.88
C ALA A 98 2.63 -17.78 6.57
N ASP A 99 1.88 -16.94 7.29
CA ASP A 99 0.63 -17.30 7.95
C ASP A 99 -0.55 -17.45 6.98
N LYS A 100 -0.39 -17.08 5.70
CA LYS A 100 -1.51 -16.91 4.74
C LYS A 100 -2.63 -16.07 5.35
N ARG A 101 -2.27 -14.99 6.04
CA ARG A 101 -3.18 -14.23 6.90
C ARG A 101 -4.31 -13.56 6.11
N PHE A 102 -3.99 -13.08 4.92
CA PHE A 102 -4.92 -12.37 4.03
C PHE A 102 -5.57 -13.33 3.04
N SER A 103 -6.83 -13.07 2.69
CA SER A 103 -7.51 -13.83 1.63
C SER A 103 -6.80 -13.65 0.28
N GLU A 104 -6.31 -12.44 0.03
CA GLU A 104 -5.56 -12.02 -1.15
C GLU A 104 -4.11 -11.71 -0.77
N GLU A 105 -3.19 -12.65 -1.02
CA GLU A 105 -1.76 -12.48 -0.71
C GLU A 105 -1.13 -11.32 -1.50
N SER A 106 -1.72 -10.98 -2.65
CA SER A 106 -1.31 -9.84 -3.49
C SER A 106 -1.41 -8.50 -2.76
N GLU A 107 -2.33 -8.33 -1.80
CA GLU A 107 -2.44 -7.09 -1.01
C GLU A 107 -1.19 -6.89 -0.15
N VAL A 108 -0.66 -7.96 0.44
CA VAL A 108 0.58 -7.92 1.26
C VAL A 108 1.80 -7.70 0.37
N LEU A 109 1.87 -8.38 -0.78
CA LEU A 109 2.95 -8.18 -1.76
C LEU A 109 2.97 -6.75 -2.30
N GLU A 110 1.81 -6.15 -2.53
CA GLU A 110 1.70 -4.75 -2.94
C GLU A 110 2.28 -3.82 -1.87
N LEU A 111 1.89 -3.99 -0.61
CA LEU A 111 2.43 -3.17 0.48
C LEU A 111 3.95 -3.34 0.63
N ILE A 112 4.49 -4.56 0.51
CA ILE A 112 5.94 -4.80 0.52
C ILE A 112 6.64 -3.99 -0.58
N LYS A 113 6.14 -4.03 -1.81
CA LYS A 113 6.74 -3.28 -2.93
C LYS A 113 6.72 -1.78 -2.65
N ARG A 114 5.59 -1.25 -2.20
CA ARG A 114 5.40 0.18 -1.90
C ARG A 114 6.34 0.69 -0.80
N LEU A 115 6.60 -0.11 0.23
CA LEU A 115 7.40 0.31 1.39
C LEU A 115 8.89 0.01 1.27
N HIS A 116 9.27 -0.99 0.45
CA HIS A 116 10.63 -1.54 0.51
C HIS A 116 11.33 -1.65 -0.84
N VAL A 117 10.64 -1.45 -1.96
CA VAL A 117 11.27 -1.44 -3.29
C VAL A 117 11.45 0.02 -3.70
N PRO A 118 12.70 0.52 -3.80
CA PRO A 118 12.95 1.89 -4.22
C PRO A 118 12.27 2.20 -5.56
N ASN A 119 11.85 3.45 -5.76
CA ASN A 119 11.15 3.94 -6.96
C ASN A 119 9.78 3.31 -7.25
N TYR A 120 9.38 2.23 -6.58
CA TYR A 120 8.15 1.53 -6.91
C TYR A 120 6.92 2.37 -6.65
N GLU A 121 6.80 2.99 -5.46
CA GLU A 121 5.63 3.81 -5.13
C GLU A 121 5.45 4.98 -6.10
N ALA A 122 6.54 5.65 -6.48
CA ALA A 122 6.51 6.75 -7.44
C ALA A 122 6.16 6.28 -8.86
N ALA A 123 6.62 5.10 -9.27
CA ALA A 123 6.42 4.60 -10.64
C ALA A 123 5.11 3.84 -10.85
N ARG A 124 4.51 3.25 -9.80
CA ARG A 124 3.48 2.19 -9.92
C ARG A 124 2.23 2.57 -10.73
N HIS A 125 1.86 3.85 -10.73
CA HIS A 125 0.68 4.34 -11.45
C HIS A 125 0.97 4.68 -12.92
N HIS A 126 2.25 4.69 -13.31
CA HIS A 126 2.68 5.09 -14.64
C HIS A 126 3.10 3.91 -15.52
N PHE A 127 3.19 2.69 -14.96
CA PHE A 127 3.65 1.51 -15.71
C PHE A 127 2.86 1.27 -17.00
N ASP A 128 1.52 1.22 -16.92
CA ASP A 128 0.69 0.93 -18.10
C ASP A 128 0.85 2.01 -19.19
N ALA A 129 0.89 3.28 -18.77
CA ALA A 129 1.07 4.40 -19.68
C ALA A 129 2.47 4.40 -20.33
N ALA A 130 3.51 4.10 -19.56
CA ALA A 130 4.87 4.02 -20.05
C ALA A 130 5.07 2.84 -21.03
N ILE A 131 4.48 1.68 -20.73
CA ILE A 131 4.48 0.51 -21.64
C ILE A 131 3.77 0.86 -22.95
N ALA A 132 2.59 1.50 -22.87
CA ALA A 132 1.84 1.90 -24.05
C ALA A 132 2.58 2.90 -24.95
N ASN A 133 3.45 3.73 -24.36
CA ASN A 133 4.31 4.68 -25.08
C ASN A 133 5.68 4.09 -25.48
N GLY A 134 5.92 2.80 -25.22
CA GLY A 134 7.17 2.13 -25.60
C GLY A 134 8.40 2.55 -24.79
N VAL A 135 8.20 3.12 -23.59
CA VAL A 135 9.31 3.52 -22.69
C VAL A 135 10.17 2.30 -22.31
N PHE A 136 9.52 1.15 -22.10
CA PHE A 136 10.19 -0.13 -21.92
C PHE A 136 9.29 -1.29 -22.35
N GLU A 137 9.90 -2.44 -22.60
CA GLU A 137 9.19 -3.70 -22.84
C GLU A 137 9.21 -4.57 -21.57
N PRO A 138 8.04 -4.97 -21.03
CA PRO A 138 7.96 -5.85 -19.86
C PRO A 138 8.72 -7.18 -20.04
N ARG A 139 9.68 -7.44 -19.15
CA ARG A 139 10.42 -8.73 -19.09
C ARG A 139 10.00 -9.64 -17.94
N SER A 140 9.14 -9.14 -17.07
CA SER A 140 8.66 -9.80 -15.86
C SER A 140 7.13 -9.74 -15.79
N ALA A 141 6.57 -10.36 -14.75
CA ALA A 141 5.14 -10.26 -14.47
C ALA A 141 4.73 -8.80 -14.25
N PRO A 142 3.48 -8.42 -14.58
CA PRO A 142 2.98 -7.07 -14.34
C PRO A 142 3.28 -6.59 -12.93
N SER A 143 3.76 -5.35 -12.80
CA SER A 143 4.10 -4.73 -11.51
C SER A 143 5.33 -5.33 -10.78
N TYR A 144 6.11 -6.21 -11.42
CA TYR A 144 7.38 -6.75 -10.90
C TYR A 144 8.58 -6.29 -11.75
N TYR A 145 8.57 -5.02 -12.16
CA TYR A 145 9.63 -4.42 -12.97
C TYR A 145 10.89 -4.17 -12.14
N ASP A 146 12.05 -4.14 -12.79
CA ASP A 146 13.32 -3.88 -12.10
C ASP A 146 13.61 -2.38 -11.93
N GLN A 147 14.68 -2.06 -11.18
CA GLN A 147 15.04 -0.66 -10.89
C GLN A 147 15.41 0.15 -12.14
N ARG A 148 15.84 -0.49 -13.23
CA ARG A 148 16.15 0.21 -14.49
C ARG A 148 14.84 0.57 -15.20
N GLU A 149 13.90 -0.35 -15.23
CA GLU A 149 12.57 -0.12 -15.80
C GLU A 149 11.82 0.95 -15.00
N MET A 150 11.84 0.91 -13.66
CA MET A 150 11.23 1.95 -12.83
C MET A 150 11.87 3.32 -13.06
N ARG A 151 13.20 3.39 -13.19
CA ARG A 151 13.87 4.67 -13.47
C ARG A 151 13.48 5.22 -14.83
N ALA A 152 13.43 4.39 -15.87
CA ALA A 152 12.99 4.82 -17.20
C ALA A 152 11.56 5.39 -17.17
N VAL A 153 10.68 4.81 -16.34
CA VAL A 153 9.31 5.33 -16.14
C VAL A 153 9.33 6.69 -15.46
N LEU A 154 10.13 6.87 -14.41
CA LEU A 154 10.23 8.16 -13.69
C LEU A 154 10.84 9.26 -14.57
N ASP A 155 11.93 8.97 -15.28
CA ASP A 155 12.56 9.90 -16.22
C ASP A 155 11.55 10.34 -17.30
N TRP A 156 10.77 9.39 -17.82
CA TRP A 156 9.70 9.68 -18.79
C TRP A 156 8.60 10.58 -18.20
N VAL A 157 8.18 10.35 -16.96
CA VAL A 157 7.16 11.20 -16.30
C VAL A 157 7.67 12.63 -16.13
N GLU A 158 8.92 12.81 -15.70
CA GLU A 158 9.55 14.13 -15.57
C GLU A 158 9.58 14.88 -16.91
N GLU A 159 9.96 14.19 -18.00
CA GLU A 159 9.94 14.77 -19.35
C GLU A 159 8.53 15.23 -19.80
N GLN A 160 7.46 14.53 -19.39
CA GLN A 160 6.09 14.93 -19.72
C GLN A 160 5.66 16.17 -18.92
N GLU A 161 6.05 16.27 -17.65
CA GLU A 161 5.72 17.40 -16.79
C GLU A 161 6.41 18.70 -17.23
N GLU A 162 7.65 18.61 -17.74
CA GLU A 162 8.37 19.77 -18.28
C GLU A 162 7.77 20.30 -19.60
N GLN A 163 6.99 19.47 -20.30
CA GLN A 163 6.38 19.81 -21.59
C GLN A 163 4.92 20.30 -21.46
N ALA A 164 4.35 20.29 -20.26
CA ALA A 164 2.97 20.69 -19.95
C ALA A 164 2.85 22.18 -19.52
#